data_AF-A0A2D7YRI8-F1
#
_entry.id   AF-A0A2D7YRI8-F1
#
_cell.length_a   1.000
_cell.length_b   1.000
_cell.length_c   1.000
_cell.angle_alpha   90.00
_cell.angle_beta   90.00
_cell.angle_gamma   90.00
#
_symmetry.space_group_name_H-M   'P 1'
#
loop_
_entity.id
_entity.type
_entity.pdbx_description
1 polymer ?
#
loop_
_entity_poly.entity_id
_entity_poly.type
_entity_poly.pdbx_seq_one_letter_code
_entity_poly.pdbx_strand_id
1 'polypeptide(L)'
;MATRFNYDRLAEMFAQFDMTPSAAEVQGMLTGLIATGTRADSDGLLTLMTDLAYDGNTMPAELKNLIREQAEEIQVSLGDRDMGYQLWLPDDKAPLVDRLQALGGWVQSFLVGFGVNQSSVATASGDLREALDDMIEIAK
;
A
#
# COMPACT_ATOMS: atom_id res chain seq x y z
N MET A 1 5.79 5.26 -20.46
CA MET A 1 4.78 4.29 -20.00
C MET A 1 3.73 5.11 -19.26
N ALA A 2 2.49 5.13 -19.71
CA ALA A 2 1.47 5.94 -19.04
C ALA A 2 1.19 5.28 -17.68
N THR A 3 1.53 5.96 -16.59
CA THR A 3 1.17 5.54 -15.24
C THR A 3 -0.35 5.44 -15.21
N ARG A 4 -0.90 4.22 -15.14
CA ARG A 4 -2.34 3.95 -15.15
C ARG A 4 -3.06 4.75 -14.05
N PHE A 5 -2.34 5.03 -12.96
CA PHE A 5 -2.78 5.88 -11.87
C PHE A 5 -1.91 7.15 -11.78
N ASN A 6 -2.57 8.30 -11.78
CA ASN A 6 -1.95 9.59 -11.53
C ASN A 6 -2.16 9.92 -10.04
N TYR A 7 -1.06 10.22 -9.34
CA TYR A 7 -1.08 10.45 -7.89
C TYR A 7 -2.03 11.57 -7.47
N ASP A 8 -2.06 12.69 -8.21
CA ASP A 8 -2.94 13.83 -7.91
C ASP A 8 -4.42 13.44 -8.07
N ARG A 9 -4.76 12.64 -9.10
CA ARG A 9 -6.14 12.13 -9.27
C ARG A 9 -6.57 11.19 -8.15
N LEU A 10 -5.65 10.36 -7.66
CA LEU A 10 -5.94 9.50 -6.51
C LEU A 10 -6.15 10.35 -5.25
N ALA A 11 -5.32 11.37 -5.04
CA ALA A 11 -5.47 12.29 -3.93
C ALA A 11 -6.82 13.05 -3.98
N GLU A 12 -7.21 13.54 -5.16
CA GLU A 12 -8.53 14.17 -5.37
C GLU A 12 -9.69 13.22 -5.05
N MET A 13 -9.61 11.98 -5.54
CA MET A 13 -10.64 10.97 -5.27
C MET A 13 -10.71 10.61 -3.78
N PHE A 14 -9.56 10.49 -3.12
CA PHE A 14 -9.49 10.14 -1.69
C PHE A 14 -10.07 11.26 -0.84
N ALA A 15 -9.74 12.52 -1.17
CA ALA A 15 -10.33 13.68 -0.53
C ALA A 15 -11.86 13.75 -0.75
N GLN A 16 -12.37 13.38 -1.93
CA GLN A 16 -13.81 13.34 -2.20
C GLN A 16 -14.57 12.34 -1.32
N PHE A 17 -13.94 11.23 -0.96
CA PHE A 17 -14.56 10.16 -0.18
C PHE A 17 -14.12 10.16 1.30
N ASP A 18 -13.47 11.22 1.76
CA ASP A 18 -12.95 11.35 3.12
C ASP A 18 -12.02 10.19 3.53
N MET A 19 -11.21 9.67 2.60
CA MET A 19 -10.19 8.67 2.90
C MET A 19 -9.01 9.34 3.63
N THR A 20 -8.80 8.96 4.89
CA THR A 20 -7.77 9.52 5.76
C THR A 20 -6.33 9.31 5.24
N PRO A 21 -5.90 8.07 4.91
CA PRO A 21 -4.56 7.84 4.37
C PRO A 21 -4.41 8.35 2.93
N SER A 22 -3.19 8.77 2.60
CA SER A 22 -2.76 9.11 1.25
C SER A 22 -2.75 7.89 0.31
N ALA A 23 -2.70 8.16 -1.00
CA ALA A 23 -2.52 7.11 -2.00
C ALA A 23 -1.28 6.23 -1.73
N ALA A 24 -0.17 6.84 -1.33
CA ALA A 24 1.05 6.14 -1.00
C ALA A 24 0.84 5.17 0.19
N GLU A 25 0.22 5.65 1.26
CA GLU A 25 -0.09 4.84 2.45
C GLU A 25 -1.04 3.68 2.14
N VAL A 26 -2.08 3.92 1.33
CA VAL A 26 -3.03 2.87 0.91
C VAL A 26 -2.32 1.77 0.11
N GLN A 27 -1.45 2.16 -0.83
CA GLN A 27 -0.69 1.17 -1.59
C GLN A 27 0.31 0.41 -0.70
N GLY A 28 0.93 1.09 0.26
CA GLY A 28 1.81 0.47 1.26
C GLY A 28 1.09 -0.62 2.04
N MET A 29 -0.05 -0.28 2.66
CA MET A 29 -0.89 -1.24 3.41
C MET A 29 -1.27 -2.46 2.58
N LEU A 30 -1.77 -2.23 1.36
CA LEU A 30 -2.12 -3.31 0.44
C LEU A 30 -0.94 -4.22 0.13
N THR A 31 0.22 -3.63 -0.13
CA THR A 31 1.43 -4.37 -0.48
C THR A 31 1.90 -5.21 0.70
N GLY A 32 1.87 -4.69 1.93
CA GLY A 32 2.21 -5.46 3.14
C GLY A 32 1.26 -6.64 3.39
N LEU A 33 -0.04 -6.43 3.20
CA LEU A 33 -1.06 -7.49 3.33
C LEU A 33 -0.83 -8.62 2.30
N ILE A 34 -0.58 -8.26 1.04
CA ILE A 34 -0.35 -9.21 -0.04
C ILE A 34 0.99 -9.95 0.14
N ALA A 35 2.05 -9.23 0.53
CA ALA A 35 3.37 -9.81 0.79
C ALA A 35 3.34 -10.87 1.90
N THR A 36 2.36 -10.79 2.81
CA THR A 36 2.16 -11.78 3.88
C THR A 36 1.11 -12.86 3.56
N GLY A 37 0.70 -12.97 2.30
CA GLY A 37 -0.13 -14.06 1.79
C GLY A 37 -1.63 -13.77 1.73
N THR A 38 -2.06 -12.53 1.99
CA THR A 38 -3.46 -12.14 1.78
C THR A 38 -3.77 -12.15 0.29
N ARG A 39 -4.79 -12.90 -0.14
CA ARG A 39 -5.17 -12.98 -1.56
C ARG A 39 -5.86 -11.68 -2.00
N ALA A 40 -5.43 -11.14 -3.14
CA ALA A 40 -5.97 -9.89 -3.70
C ALA A 40 -7.49 -9.92 -3.96
N ASP A 41 -8.03 -11.08 -4.34
CA ASP A 41 -9.44 -11.29 -4.65
C ASP A 41 -10.31 -11.56 -3.40
N SER A 42 -9.70 -11.70 -2.22
CA SER A 42 -10.43 -12.10 -1.01
C SER A 42 -11.26 -10.97 -0.41
N ASP A 43 -12.44 -11.30 0.08
CA ASP A 43 -13.25 -10.37 0.88
C ASP A 43 -12.54 -9.98 2.20
N GLY A 44 -11.67 -10.86 2.71
CA GLY A 44 -10.84 -10.58 3.88
C GLY A 44 -9.90 -9.39 3.67
N LEU A 45 -9.28 -9.25 2.49
CA LEU A 45 -8.47 -8.08 2.15
C LEU A 45 -9.29 -6.79 2.21
N LEU A 46 -10.51 -6.81 1.67
CA LEU A 46 -11.36 -5.63 1.67
C LEU A 46 -11.82 -5.24 3.08
N THR A 47 -12.14 -6.22 3.92
CA THR A 47 -12.45 -5.99 5.33
C THR A 47 -11.26 -5.35 6.05
N LEU A 48 -10.05 -5.91 5.91
CA LEU A 48 -8.85 -5.37 6.52
C LEU A 48 -8.54 -3.94 6.04
N MET A 49 -8.67 -3.68 4.74
CA MET A 49 -8.49 -2.32 4.22
C MET A 49 -9.57 -1.35 4.69
N THR A 50 -10.80 -1.82 4.91
CA THR A 50 -11.86 -0.99 5.49
C THR A 50 -11.52 -0.61 6.94
N ASP A 51 -11.01 -1.56 7.72
CA ASP A 51 -10.61 -1.32 9.10
C ASP A 51 -9.39 -0.39 9.18
N LEU A 52 -8.38 -0.61 8.33
CA LEU A 52 -7.10 0.10 8.38
C LEU A 52 -7.13 1.48 7.70
N ALA A 53 -7.87 1.63 6.59
CA ALA A 53 -7.84 2.85 5.77
C ALA A 53 -9.13 3.67 5.85
N TYR A 54 -10.19 3.12 6.44
CA TYR A 54 -11.51 3.78 6.49
C TYR A 54 -12.20 3.66 7.87
N ASP A 55 -11.42 3.38 8.91
CA ASP A 55 -11.87 3.30 10.31
C ASP A 55 -13.06 2.34 10.54
N GLY A 56 -13.18 1.29 9.72
CA GLY A 56 -14.28 0.33 9.81
C GLY A 56 -15.63 0.87 9.28
N ASN A 57 -15.67 2.09 8.73
CA ASN A 57 -16.88 2.68 8.17
C ASN A 57 -17.29 1.99 6.86
N THR A 58 -18.52 2.26 6.39
CA THR A 58 -18.98 1.72 5.11
C THR A 58 -18.24 2.39 3.95
N MET A 59 -17.22 1.72 3.43
CA MET A 59 -16.44 2.22 2.30
C MET A 59 -17.28 2.27 1.00
N PRO A 60 -17.25 3.40 0.25
CA PRO A 60 -17.89 3.55 -1.06
C PRO A 60 -17.47 2.49 -2.09
N ALA A 61 -18.34 2.20 -3.04
CA ALA A 61 -18.10 1.17 -4.05
C ALA A 61 -16.89 1.51 -4.95
N GLU A 62 -16.69 2.79 -5.24
CA GLU A 62 -15.59 3.33 -6.04
C GLU A 62 -14.23 3.04 -5.39
N LEU A 63 -14.10 3.30 -4.08
CA LEU A 63 -12.89 2.99 -3.33
C LEU A 63 -12.65 1.48 -3.23
N LYS A 64 -13.72 0.69 -3.00
CA LYS A 64 -13.62 -0.77 -2.97
C LYS A 64 -13.11 -1.34 -4.30
N ASN A 65 -13.61 -0.81 -5.42
CA ASN A 65 -13.18 -1.22 -6.76
C ASN A 65 -11.71 -0.84 -7.00
N LEU A 66 -11.31 0.39 -6.67
CA LEU A 66 -9.91 0.80 -6.76
C LEU A 66 -8.99 -0.13 -5.96
N ILE A 67 -9.36 -0.42 -4.71
CA ILE A 67 -8.57 -1.28 -3.82
C ILE A 67 -8.41 -2.68 -4.41
N ARG A 68 -9.48 -3.26 -4.97
CA ARG A 68 -9.41 -4.57 -5.64
C ARG A 68 -8.53 -4.54 -6.88
N GLU A 69 -8.72 -3.56 -7.77
CA GLU A 69 -7.88 -3.41 -8.96
C GLU A 69 -6.40 -3.27 -8.60
N GLN A 70 -6.10 -2.44 -7.60
CA GLN A 70 -4.73 -2.23 -7.17
C GLN A 70 -4.15 -3.47 -6.47
N ALA A 71 -4.94 -4.20 -5.69
CA ALA A 71 -4.50 -5.45 -5.07
C ALA A 71 -4.12 -6.51 -6.12
N GLU A 72 -4.93 -6.63 -7.17
CA GLU A 72 -4.64 -7.55 -8.29
C GLU A 72 -3.35 -7.13 -9.03
N GLU A 73 -3.18 -5.83 -9.30
CA GLU A 73 -1.97 -5.30 -9.93
C GLU A 73 -0.71 -5.53 -9.08
N ILE A 74 -0.79 -5.31 -7.75
CA ILE A 74 0.29 -5.60 -6.82
C ILE A 74 0.65 -7.09 -6.86
N GLN A 75 -0.35 -7.98 -6.76
CA GLN A 75 -0.10 -9.43 -6.74
C GLN A 75 0.57 -9.92 -8.02
N VAL A 76 0.19 -9.37 -9.18
CA VAL A 76 0.80 -9.70 -10.46
C VAL A 76 2.22 -9.13 -10.55
N SER A 77 2.40 -7.85 -10.25
CA SER A 77 3.68 -7.15 -10.44
C SER A 77 4.78 -7.59 -9.45
N LEU A 78 4.44 -8.00 -8.22
CA LEU A 78 5.40 -8.58 -7.28
C LEU A 78 5.88 -9.97 -7.71
N GLY A 79 5.10 -10.70 -8.51
CA GLY A 79 5.47 -11.98 -9.10
C GLY A 79 6.16 -11.85 -10.47
N ASP A 80 6.21 -10.64 -11.03
CA ASP A 80 6.75 -10.39 -12.37
C ASP A 80 8.27 -10.38 -12.37
N ARG A 81 8.87 -11.06 -13.35
CA ARG A 81 10.33 -11.12 -13.54
C ARG A 81 10.92 -9.79 -13.99
N ASP A 82 10.11 -8.96 -14.64
CA ASP A 82 10.53 -7.66 -15.13
C ASP A 82 10.52 -6.59 -14.03
N MET A 83 10.20 -6.96 -12.77
CA MET A 83 10.15 -6.06 -11.62
C MET A 83 9.27 -4.83 -11.88
N GLY A 84 8.10 -5.05 -12.49
CA GLY A 84 7.20 -3.99 -12.94
C GLY A 84 6.43 -3.26 -11.83
N TYR A 85 6.64 -3.60 -10.56
CA TYR A 85 5.98 -2.94 -9.44
C TYR A 85 6.38 -1.46 -9.35
N GLN A 86 5.39 -0.57 -9.25
CA GLN A 86 5.58 0.88 -9.21
C GLN A 86 4.88 1.48 -8.01
N LEU A 87 5.57 2.36 -7.29
CA LEU A 87 5.02 3.04 -6.14
C LEU A 87 4.08 4.19 -6.58
N TRP A 88 2.96 4.33 -5.86
CA TRP A 88 2.11 5.51 -5.96
C TRP A 88 2.76 6.65 -5.17
N LEU A 89 3.59 7.43 -5.87
CA LEU A 89 4.27 8.59 -5.32
C LEU A 89 3.95 9.85 -6.14
N PRO A 90 4.11 11.06 -5.56
CA PRO A 90 4.07 12.29 -6.33
C PRO A 90 5.06 12.27 -7.50
N ASP A 91 4.71 12.96 -8.58
CA ASP A 91 5.54 13.10 -9.78
C ASP A 91 6.92 13.70 -9.46
N ASP A 92 7.91 13.44 -10.31
CA ASP A 92 9.28 13.93 -10.13
C ASP A 92 9.38 15.46 -10.07
N LYS A 93 8.39 16.19 -10.59
CA LYS A 93 8.29 17.65 -10.52
C LYS A 93 7.76 18.17 -9.19
N ALA A 94 7.17 17.32 -8.36
CA ALA A 94 6.72 17.71 -7.03
C ALA A 94 7.93 18.04 -6.13
N PRO A 95 7.76 18.91 -5.12
CA PRO A 95 8.80 19.18 -4.13
C PRO A 95 9.39 17.89 -3.55
N LEU A 96 10.71 17.85 -3.37
CA LEU A 96 11.40 16.68 -2.82
C LEU A 96 10.83 16.27 -1.45
N VAL A 97 10.46 17.26 -0.62
CA VAL A 97 9.87 17.01 0.70
C VAL A 97 8.58 16.21 0.59
N ASP A 98 7.68 16.57 -0.33
CA ASP A 98 6.39 15.89 -0.50
C ASP A 98 6.59 14.44 -0.98
N ARG A 99 7.57 14.23 -1.86
CA ARG A 99 7.95 12.89 -2.33
C ARG A 99 8.55 12.02 -1.22
N LEU A 100 9.40 12.60 -0.37
CA LEU A 100 9.97 11.90 0.78
C LEU A 100 8.90 11.57 1.83
N GLN A 101 7.97 12.48 2.09
CA GLN A 101 6.84 12.24 2.98
C GLN A 101 5.94 11.11 2.46
N ALA A 102 5.61 11.12 1.16
CA ALA A 102 4.84 10.04 0.55
C ALA A 102 5.57 8.69 0.62
N LEU A 103 6.89 8.66 0.38
CA LEU A 103 7.69 7.45 0.51
C LEU A 103 7.73 6.94 1.95
N GLY A 104 7.98 7.81 2.93
CA GLY A 104 7.96 7.47 4.35
C GLY A 104 6.61 6.90 4.78
N GLY A 105 5.52 7.55 4.37
CA GLY A 105 4.16 7.08 4.58
C GLY A 105 3.91 5.71 3.94
N TRP A 106 4.35 5.50 2.70
CA TRP A 106 4.26 4.20 2.04
C TRP A 106 4.98 3.10 2.84
N VAL A 107 6.21 3.36 3.29
CA VAL A 107 7.01 2.37 4.05
C VAL A 107 6.37 2.07 5.40
N GLN A 108 5.94 3.10 6.14
CA GLN A 108 5.25 2.93 7.41
C GLN A 108 3.97 2.09 7.24
N SER A 109 3.17 2.39 6.22
CA SER A 109 1.95 1.65 5.91
C SER A 109 2.19 0.23 5.42
N PHE A 110 3.28 -0.01 4.68
CA PHE A 110 3.71 -1.38 4.35
C PHE A 110 3.97 -2.19 5.62
N LEU A 111 4.69 -1.62 6.59
CA LEU A 111 4.97 -2.30 7.87
C LEU A 111 3.69 -2.58 8.66
N VAL A 112 2.72 -1.66 8.64
CA VAL A 112 1.39 -1.88 9.24
C VAL A 112 0.69 -3.07 8.57
N GLY A 113 0.56 -3.08 7.25
CA GLY A 113 -0.08 -4.16 6.50
C GLY A 113 0.63 -5.51 6.67
N PHE A 114 1.96 -5.49 6.68
CA PHE A 114 2.80 -6.67 6.92
C PHE A 114 2.59 -7.23 8.33
N GLY A 115 2.47 -6.37 9.33
CA GLY A 115 2.29 -6.74 10.73
C GLY A 115 0.94 -7.39 11.06
N VAL A 116 -0.07 -7.27 10.18
CA VAL A 116 -1.41 -7.87 10.38
C VAL A 116 -1.30 -9.40 10.49
N ASN A 117 -0.46 -10.03 9.68
CA ASN A 117 -0.24 -11.47 9.73
C ASN A 117 0.93 -11.82 10.65
N GLN A 118 0.65 -11.92 11.95
CA GLN A 118 1.65 -12.20 13.00
C GLN A 118 2.44 -13.50 12.78
N SER A 119 1.88 -14.48 12.08
CA SER A 119 2.56 -15.75 11.77
C SER A 119 3.75 -15.56 10.83
N SER A 120 3.63 -14.65 9.86
CA SER A 120 4.71 -14.31 8.91
C SER A 120 5.85 -13.58 9.62
N VAL A 121 5.54 -12.71 10.58
CA VAL A 121 6.54 -12.01 11.40
C VAL A 121 7.28 -13.00 12.31
N ALA A 122 6.56 -13.91 12.97
CA ALA A 122 7.17 -14.89 13.90
C ALA A 122 8.10 -15.88 13.21
N THR A 123 7.89 -16.16 11.93
CA THR A 123 8.66 -17.13 11.13
C THR A 123 9.67 -16.47 10.19
N ALA A 124 9.83 -15.14 10.28
CA ALA A 124 10.75 -14.40 9.44
C ALA A 124 12.21 -14.88 9.58
N SER A 125 12.90 -15.02 8.46
CA SER A 125 14.34 -15.32 8.41
C SER A 125 15.17 -14.15 8.95
N GLY A 126 16.47 -14.37 9.17
CA GLY A 126 17.40 -13.30 9.56
C GLY A 126 17.39 -12.15 8.56
N ASP A 127 17.59 -12.45 7.28
CA ASP A 127 17.61 -11.48 6.19
C ASP A 127 16.29 -10.71 6.07
N LEU A 128 15.14 -11.36 6.29
CA LEU A 128 13.85 -10.69 6.27
C LEU A 128 13.69 -9.73 7.45
N ARG A 129 14.20 -10.08 8.64
CA ARG A 129 14.18 -9.15 9.79
C ARG A 129 15.07 -7.94 9.54
N GLU A 130 16.27 -8.15 9.01
CA GLU A 130 17.18 -7.05 8.65
C GLU A 130 16.53 -6.11 7.63
N ALA A 131 15.90 -6.65 6.58
CA ALA A 131 15.18 -5.84 5.61
C ALA A 131 14.01 -5.05 6.23
N LEU A 132 13.28 -5.64 7.19
CA LEU A 132 12.21 -4.94 7.91
C LEU A 132 12.77 -3.85 8.83
N ASP A 133 13.90 -4.09 9.49
CA ASP A 133 14.59 -3.08 10.32
C ASP A 133 15.08 -1.90 9.45
N ASP A 134 15.63 -2.16 8.28
CA ASP A 134 16.00 -1.11 7.31
C ASP A 134 14.78 -0.29 6.87
N MET A 135 13.65 -0.95 6.61
CA MET A 135 12.40 -0.26 6.29
C MET A 135 11.91 0.60 7.46
N ILE A 136 12.05 0.13 8.71
CA ILE A 136 11.75 0.93 9.90
C ILE A 136 12.62 2.18 9.97
N GLU A 137 13.91 2.08 9.64
CA GLU A 137 14.80 3.26 9.60
C GLU A 137 14.43 4.24 8.47
N ILE A 138 13.97 3.76 7.31
CA ILE A 138 13.51 4.63 6.21
C ILE A 138 12.23 5.40 6.58
N ALA A 139 11.36 4.82 7.41
CA ALA A 139 10.11 5.44 7.83
C ALA A 139 10.29 6.56 8.88
N LYS A 140 11.50 6.79 9.41
CA LYS A 140 11.82 7.83 10.41
C LYS A 140 12.22 9.15 9.78
#